data_AF-A0A414BD25-F1
#
_entry.id   AF-A0A414BD25-F1
#
_cell.length_a   1.000
_cell.length_b   1.000
_cell.length_c   1.000
_cell.angle_alpha   90.00
_cell.angle_beta   90.00
_cell.angle_gamma   90.00
#
_symmetry.space_group_name_H-M   'P 1'
#
loop_
_entity.id
_entity.type
_entity.pdbx_description
1 polymer ?
#
loop_
_entity_poly.entity_id
_entity_poly.type
_entity_poly.pdbx_seq_one_letter_code
_entity_poly.pdbx_strand_id
1 'polypeptide(L)'
;MSASDLAKEKLQSWYKWYYPRRATLMVDMLSDTQREQALIIAQSGKLEALASLASADLTKDELALLVANIKKLPVALSLLLGDSVDDSSFANLAEGDYGEEIVYKKLKGLYPKSEGYSVIWASRDTNEPCYDFVVKQNDNVVCYCDAKATKRGITNADSIPFFMRRSQWEFLQTLSPDTPYYIARVFMGSDDIVKFIRISEHVKN
;
A
#
# COMPACT_ATOMS: atom_id res chain seq x y z
N MET A 1 -53.88 -0.84 15.35
CA MET A 1 -52.55 -1.25 14.82
C MET A 1 -52.31 -2.69 15.22
N SER A 2 -51.89 -3.55 14.30
CA SER A 2 -51.61 -4.96 14.62
C SER A 2 -50.26 -5.07 15.36
N ALA A 3 -50.05 -6.15 16.12
CA ALA A 3 -48.76 -6.40 16.79
C ALA A 3 -47.57 -6.48 15.82
N SER A 4 -47.83 -6.89 14.58
CA SER A 4 -46.86 -6.93 13.47
C SER A 4 -46.40 -5.54 13.03
N ASP A 5 -47.33 -4.59 12.94
CA ASP A 5 -47.02 -3.21 12.53
C ASP A 5 -46.17 -2.50 13.58
N LEU A 6 -46.47 -2.72 14.86
CA LEU A 6 -45.71 -2.18 15.99
C LEU A 6 -44.28 -2.75 16.06
N ALA A 7 -44.10 -4.04 15.73
CA ALA A 7 -42.79 -4.68 15.67
C ALA A 7 -41.94 -4.15 14.51
N LYS A 8 -42.57 -3.94 13.34
CA LYS A 8 -41.91 -3.37 12.16
C LYS A 8 -41.45 -1.93 12.40
N GLU A 9 -42.27 -1.12 13.05
CA GLU A 9 -41.95 0.28 13.38
C GLU A 9 -40.82 0.38 14.43
N LYS A 10 -40.82 -0.53 15.42
CA LYS A 10 -39.70 -0.68 16.36
C LYS A 10 -38.40 -1.11 15.67
N LEU A 11 -38.46 -2.09 14.77
CA LEU A 11 -37.29 -2.52 13.98
C LEU A 11 -36.74 -1.38 13.11
N GLN A 12 -37.60 -0.58 12.49
CA GLN A 12 -37.16 0.59 11.71
C GLN A 12 -36.50 1.66 12.57
N SER A 13 -37.04 1.93 13.77
CA SER A 13 -36.42 2.89 14.69
C SER A 13 -35.08 2.37 15.24
N TRP A 14 -34.99 1.09 15.57
CA TRP A 14 -33.73 0.45 15.97
C TRP A 14 -32.71 0.44 14.85
N TYR A 15 -33.12 0.19 13.61
CA TYR A 15 -32.22 0.26 12.46
C TYR A 15 -31.66 1.66 12.24
N LYS A 16 -32.50 2.70 12.34
CA LYS A 16 -32.07 4.11 12.27
C LYS A 16 -31.03 4.46 13.35
N TRP A 17 -31.16 3.88 14.55
CA TRP A 17 -30.20 4.08 15.64
C TRP A 17 -28.93 3.23 15.46
N TYR A 18 -29.07 1.98 15.05
CA TYR A 18 -28.00 1.00 14.91
C TYR A 18 -27.07 1.32 13.73
N TYR A 19 -27.63 1.63 12.57
CA TYR A 19 -26.87 1.80 11.32
C TYR A 19 -25.70 2.79 11.44
N PRO A 20 -25.86 4.02 11.98
CA PRO A 20 -24.74 4.93 12.14
C PRO A 20 -23.74 4.53 13.24
N ARG A 21 -24.14 3.66 14.19
CA ARG A 21 -23.32 3.26 15.34
C ARG A 21 -22.64 1.90 15.18
N ARG A 22 -22.98 1.14 14.14
CA ARG A 22 -22.54 -0.26 13.95
C ARG A 22 -21.02 -0.43 14.03
N ALA A 23 -20.25 0.49 13.45
CA ALA A 23 -18.79 0.41 13.42
C ALA A 23 -18.21 0.62 14.82
N THR A 24 -18.66 1.65 15.54
CA THR A 24 -18.27 1.93 16.92
C THR A 24 -18.65 0.77 17.84
N LEU A 25 -19.88 0.26 17.72
CA LEU A 25 -20.34 -0.90 18.50
C LEU A 25 -19.46 -2.13 18.27
N MET A 26 -19.06 -2.40 17.02
CA MET A 26 -18.15 -3.51 16.73
C MET A 26 -16.76 -3.31 17.32
N VAL A 27 -16.21 -2.10 17.25
CA VAL A 27 -14.90 -1.77 17.86
C VAL A 27 -14.97 -1.86 19.39
N ASP A 28 -16.06 -1.41 19.99
CA ASP A 28 -16.29 -1.44 21.44
C ASP A 28 -16.38 -2.88 21.98
N MET A 29 -16.86 -3.82 21.16
CA MET A 29 -16.94 -5.24 21.50
C MET A 29 -15.60 -5.98 21.47
N LEU A 30 -14.56 -5.39 20.87
CA LEU A 30 -13.22 -5.96 20.82
C LEU A 30 -12.42 -5.57 22.07
N SER A 31 -11.62 -6.51 22.60
CA SER A 31 -10.60 -6.17 23.60
C SER A 31 -9.50 -5.30 22.99
N ASP A 32 -8.73 -4.61 23.83
CA ASP A 32 -7.63 -3.76 23.33
C ASP A 32 -6.62 -4.55 22.49
N THR A 33 -6.31 -5.80 22.89
CA THR A 33 -5.45 -6.69 22.09
C THR A 33 -6.07 -7.04 20.73
N GLN A 34 -7.38 -7.26 20.66
CA GLN A 34 -8.07 -7.55 19.41
C GLN A 34 -8.16 -6.32 18.51
N ARG A 35 -8.28 -5.11 19.07
CA ARG A 35 -8.23 -3.85 18.31
C ARG A 35 -6.84 -3.63 17.71
N GLU A 36 -5.78 -3.85 18.48
CA GLU A 36 -4.40 -3.78 18.02
C GLU A 36 -4.16 -4.76 16.84
N GLN A 37 -4.62 -6.00 16.99
CA GLN A 37 -4.50 -7.03 15.94
C GLN A 37 -5.32 -6.67 14.70
N ALA A 38 -6.55 -6.17 14.85
CA ALA A 38 -7.38 -5.72 13.74
C ALA A 38 -6.72 -4.53 13.00
N LEU A 39 -6.08 -3.62 13.73
CA LEU A 39 -5.32 -2.50 13.16
C LEU A 39 -4.11 -3.00 12.36
N ILE A 40 -3.32 -3.93 12.91
CA ILE A 40 -2.18 -4.54 12.20
C ILE A 40 -2.64 -5.24 10.91
N ILE A 41 -3.76 -5.97 10.97
CA ILE A 41 -4.35 -6.65 9.81
C ILE A 41 -4.81 -5.61 8.77
N ALA A 42 -5.49 -4.55 9.19
CA ALA A 42 -5.91 -3.45 8.33
C ALA A 42 -4.73 -2.77 7.64
N GLN A 43 -3.65 -2.52 8.38
CA GLN A 43 -2.42 -1.93 7.87
C GLN A 43 -1.70 -2.87 6.90
N SER A 44 -1.81 -4.18 7.08
CA SER A 44 -1.18 -5.17 6.19
C SER A 44 -1.87 -5.35 4.84
N GLY A 45 -3.00 -4.67 4.58
CA GLY A 45 -3.76 -4.79 3.33
C GLY A 45 -4.55 -6.09 3.18
N LYS A 46 -4.57 -6.95 4.21
CA LYS A 46 -5.17 -8.30 4.17
C LYS A 46 -6.68 -8.34 4.45
N LEU A 47 -7.32 -7.18 4.62
CA LEU A 47 -8.74 -7.10 4.98
C LEU A 47 -9.64 -7.75 3.92
N GLU A 48 -9.31 -7.58 2.64
CA GLU A 48 -10.11 -8.12 1.55
C GLU A 48 -9.98 -9.65 1.45
N ALA A 49 -8.77 -10.19 1.60
CA ALA A 49 -8.55 -11.63 1.69
C ALA A 49 -9.26 -12.23 2.91
N LEU A 50 -9.27 -11.52 4.04
CA LEU A 50 -9.97 -11.96 5.25
C LEU A 50 -11.50 -11.87 5.10
N ALA A 51 -12.01 -10.84 4.43
CA ALA A 51 -13.42 -10.72 4.11
C ALA A 51 -13.88 -11.83 3.15
N SER A 52 -13.08 -12.12 2.11
CA SER A 52 -13.31 -13.23 1.19
C SER A 52 -13.30 -14.57 1.91
N LEU A 53 -12.36 -14.79 2.84
CA LEU A 53 -12.32 -15.99 3.67
C LEU A 53 -13.53 -16.10 4.61
N ALA A 54 -13.95 -14.99 5.23
CA ALA A 54 -15.12 -14.94 6.10
C ALA A 54 -16.44 -15.14 5.33
N SER A 55 -16.47 -14.74 4.06
CA SER A 55 -17.62 -14.96 3.16
C SER A 55 -17.61 -16.30 2.46
N ALA A 56 -16.49 -17.03 2.50
CA ALA A 56 -16.44 -18.39 2.00
C ALA A 56 -17.30 -19.24 2.96
N ASP A 57 -18.31 -19.93 2.41
CA ASP A 57 -19.17 -20.88 3.13
C ASP A 57 -18.35 -22.11 3.56
N LEU A 58 -17.40 -21.91 4.48
CA LEU A 58 -16.56 -22.95 5.02
C LEU A 58 -17.38 -23.80 5.98
N THR A 59 -17.36 -25.11 5.73
CA THR A 59 -17.90 -26.07 6.68
C THR A 59 -17.05 -26.07 7.96
N LYS A 60 -17.64 -26.53 9.07
CA LYS A 60 -16.94 -26.60 10.37
C LYS A 60 -15.66 -27.44 10.29
N ASP A 61 -15.65 -28.49 9.46
CA ASP A 61 -14.51 -29.39 9.29
C ASP A 61 -13.40 -28.73 8.47
N GLU A 62 -13.75 -27.95 7.45
CA GLU A 62 -12.79 -27.15 6.67
C GLU A 62 -12.16 -26.04 7.52
N LEU A 63 -12.97 -25.37 8.36
CA LEU A 63 -12.47 -24.38 9.30
C LEU A 63 -11.54 -25.03 10.35
N ALA A 64 -11.90 -26.21 10.87
CA ALA A 64 -11.08 -26.95 11.82
C ALA A 64 -9.74 -27.40 11.21
N LEU A 65 -9.75 -27.83 9.94
CA LEU A 65 -8.54 -28.15 9.17
C LEU A 65 -7.65 -26.91 8.97
N LEU A 66 -8.25 -25.75 8.68
CA LEU A 66 -7.55 -24.47 8.57
C LEU A 66 -6.88 -24.07 9.89
N VAL A 67 -7.60 -24.16 11.00
CA VAL A 67 -7.11 -23.83 12.34
C VAL A 67 -6.01 -24.80 12.79
N ALA A 68 -6.17 -26.10 12.54
CA ALA A 68 -5.17 -27.12 12.85
C ALA A 68 -3.86 -26.91 12.06
N ASN A 69 -3.93 -26.28 10.88
CA ASN A 69 -2.80 -25.98 10.03
C ASN A 69 -2.45 -24.49 9.99
N ILE A 70 -2.87 -23.70 10.99
CA ILE A 70 -2.75 -22.23 10.98
C ILE A 70 -1.31 -21.73 10.79
N LYS A 71 -0.30 -22.50 11.23
CA LYS A 71 1.12 -22.18 11.05
C LYS A 71 1.62 -22.43 9.62
N LYS A 72 0.95 -23.32 8.89
CA LYS A 72 1.21 -23.60 7.47
C LYS A 72 0.37 -22.71 6.56
N LEU A 73 -0.69 -22.09 7.09
CA LEU A 73 -1.57 -21.20 6.37
C LEU A 73 -0.83 -20.04 5.69
N PRO A 74 0.15 -19.35 6.31
CA PRO A 74 0.91 -18.31 5.63
C PRO A 74 1.69 -18.84 4.42
N VAL A 75 2.23 -20.06 4.51
CA VAL A 75 2.99 -20.71 3.42
C VAL A 75 2.05 -21.22 2.33
N ALA A 76 0.92 -21.80 2.71
CA ALA A 76 -0.13 -22.23 1.79
C ALA A 76 -0.78 -21.04 1.08
N LEU A 77 -1.04 -19.94 1.80
CA LEU A 77 -1.49 -18.67 1.23
C LEU A 77 -0.39 -18.04 0.39
N SER A 78 0.89 -18.11 0.76
CA SER A 78 1.97 -17.62 -0.12
C SER A 78 2.20 -18.49 -1.35
N LEU A 79 1.74 -19.73 -1.36
CA LEU A 79 1.77 -20.64 -2.52
C LEU A 79 0.51 -20.52 -3.38
N LEU A 80 -0.67 -20.35 -2.77
CA LEU A 80 -1.98 -20.16 -3.42
C LEU A 80 -2.17 -18.72 -3.94
N LEU A 81 -1.71 -17.74 -3.17
CA LEU A 81 -1.53 -16.33 -3.57
C LEU A 81 -0.15 -16.10 -4.19
N GLY A 82 0.58 -17.20 -4.46
CA GLY A 82 1.98 -17.22 -4.89
C GLY A 82 2.25 -16.74 -6.32
N ASP A 83 1.26 -16.12 -6.96
CA ASP A 83 1.39 -15.26 -8.14
C ASP A 83 0.25 -14.21 -8.17
N SER A 84 -0.48 -14.03 -7.06
CA SER A 84 -1.73 -13.25 -7.02
C SER A 84 -1.97 -12.52 -5.69
N VAL A 85 -0.90 -12.13 -4.98
CA VAL A 85 -0.97 -10.83 -4.29
C VAL A 85 -1.10 -9.81 -5.41
N ASP A 86 -2.35 -9.56 -5.77
CA ASP A 86 -2.77 -8.98 -7.03
C ASP A 86 -2.21 -7.56 -7.16
N ASP A 87 -1.03 -7.44 -7.79
CA ASP A 87 -0.42 -6.17 -8.21
C ASP A 87 -1.45 -5.31 -8.94
N SER A 88 -2.42 -5.92 -9.65
CA SER A 88 -3.52 -5.25 -10.35
C SER A 88 -4.62 -4.67 -9.46
N SER A 89 -4.80 -5.15 -8.22
CA SER A 89 -5.90 -4.68 -7.35
C SER A 89 -5.57 -3.38 -6.63
N PHE A 90 -4.28 -3.10 -6.40
CA PHE A 90 -3.79 -1.87 -5.75
C PHE A 90 -3.04 -0.92 -6.68
N ALA A 91 -2.53 -1.39 -7.83
CA ALA A 91 -1.93 -0.55 -8.86
C ALA A 91 -2.87 -0.46 -10.06
N ASN A 92 -3.67 0.60 -10.13
CA ASN A 92 -4.20 1.00 -11.42
C ASN A 92 -3.00 1.39 -12.30
N LEU A 93 -2.69 0.59 -13.31
CA LEU A 93 -1.54 0.81 -14.21
C LEU A 93 -1.52 2.24 -14.75
N ALA A 94 -2.68 2.79 -15.11
CA ALA A 94 -2.80 4.17 -15.58
C ALA A 94 -2.42 5.21 -14.51
N GLU A 95 -2.63 4.91 -13.23
CA GLU A 95 -2.23 5.79 -12.12
C GLU A 95 -0.75 5.65 -11.77
N GLY A 96 -0.18 4.45 -11.95
CA GLY A 96 1.25 4.20 -11.87
C GLY A 96 2.00 5.01 -12.93
N ASP A 97 1.61 4.85 -14.20
CA ASP A 97 2.17 5.57 -15.34
C ASP A 97 2.06 7.10 -15.16
N TYR A 98 0.88 7.58 -14.74
CA TYR A 98 0.66 9.01 -14.48
C TYR A 98 1.55 9.53 -13.34
N GLY A 99 1.67 8.78 -12.25
CA GLY A 99 2.53 9.12 -11.13
C GLY A 99 4.01 9.21 -11.54
N GLU A 100 4.49 8.22 -12.29
CA GLU A 100 5.84 8.21 -12.83
C GLU A 100 6.09 9.41 -13.76
N GLU A 101 5.14 9.77 -14.63
CA GLU A 101 5.26 10.96 -15.48
C GLU A 101 5.45 12.26 -14.68
N ILE A 102 4.70 12.43 -13.59
CA ILE A 102 4.82 13.60 -12.72
C ILE A 102 6.21 13.65 -12.09
N VAL A 103 6.68 12.51 -11.56
CA VAL A 103 8.02 12.42 -10.96
C VAL A 103 9.09 12.71 -12.00
N TYR A 104 8.96 12.19 -13.21
CA TYR A 104 9.90 12.42 -14.29
C TYR A 104 10.00 13.92 -14.66
N LYS A 105 8.86 14.61 -14.79
CA LYS A 105 8.81 16.06 -15.01
C LYS A 105 9.46 16.82 -13.85
N LYS A 106 9.17 16.42 -12.60
CA LYS A 106 9.74 17.05 -11.40
C LYS A 106 11.26 16.88 -11.32
N LEU A 107 11.76 15.67 -11.57
CA LEU A 107 13.19 15.35 -11.59
C LEU A 107 13.92 16.17 -12.67
N LYS A 108 13.35 16.31 -13.87
CA LYS A 108 13.94 17.18 -14.91
C LYS A 108 14.03 18.65 -14.51
N GLY A 109 13.08 19.13 -13.72
CA GLY A 109 13.11 20.49 -13.17
C GLY A 109 14.15 20.67 -12.07
N LEU A 110 14.34 19.65 -11.23
CA LEU A 110 15.34 19.67 -10.15
C LEU A 110 16.78 19.41 -10.65
N TYR A 111 16.92 18.64 -11.73
CA TYR A 111 18.18 18.23 -12.32
C TYR A 111 18.23 18.65 -13.79
N PRO A 112 18.42 19.95 -14.07
CA PRO A 112 18.32 20.47 -15.42
C PRO A 112 19.50 20.03 -16.29
N LYS A 113 19.20 19.68 -17.55
CA LYS A 113 20.24 19.26 -18.52
C LYS A 113 21.31 20.32 -18.76
N SER A 114 20.97 21.60 -18.62
CA SER A 114 21.92 22.73 -18.73
C SER A 114 23.05 22.67 -17.71
N GLU A 115 22.88 21.95 -16.61
CA GLU A 115 23.87 21.79 -15.54
C GLU A 115 24.61 20.43 -15.64
N GLY A 116 24.47 19.73 -16.77
CA GLY A 116 25.13 18.44 -17.03
C GLY A 116 24.40 17.22 -16.42
N TYR A 117 23.18 17.41 -15.93
CA TYR A 117 22.35 16.31 -15.43
C TYR A 117 21.60 15.57 -16.55
N SER A 118 21.37 14.29 -16.33
CA SER A 118 20.48 13.45 -17.13
C SER A 118 19.57 12.65 -16.22
N VAL A 119 18.28 12.62 -16.56
CA VAL A 119 17.26 11.83 -15.87
C VAL A 119 16.80 10.74 -16.83
N ILE A 120 17.06 9.49 -16.46
CA ILE A 120 16.75 8.29 -17.25
C ILE A 120 15.58 7.57 -16.59
N TRP A 121 14.60 7.16 -17.40
CA TRP A 121 13.43 6.39 -16.94
C TRP A 121 13.73 4.91 -17.10
N ALA A 122 14.39 4.32 -16.11
CA ALA A 122 14.98 3.00 -16.18
C ALA A 122 13.93 1.87 -16.25
N SER A 123 12.85 1.98 -15.47
CA SER A 123 11.77 0.98 -15.48
C SER A 123 11.12 0.88 -16.86
N ARG A 124 10.96 2.00 -17.56
CA ARG A 124 10.33 2.06 -18.88
C ARG A 124 11.30 1.81 -20.04
N ASP A 125 12.46 2.45 -20.03
CA ASP A 125 13.37 2.47 -21.18
C ASP A 125 14.34 1.27 -21.17
N THR A 126 14.60 0.68 -19.99
CA THR A 126 15.52 -0.46 -19.82
C THR A 126 14.90 -1.67 -19.14
N ASN A 127 13.60 -1.61 -18.81
CA ASN A 127 12.88 -2.66 -18.07
C ASN A 127 13.56 -3.01 -16.73
N GLU A 128 14.08 -2.00 -16.04
CA GLU A 128 14.77 -2.13 -14.75
C GLU A 128 13.77 -2.34 -13.60
N PRO A 129 13.82 -3.48 -12.87
CA PRO A 129 12.86 -3.77 -11.81
C PRO A 129 13.20 -3.15 -10.43
N CYS A 130 14.37 -2.52 -10.26
CA CYS A 130 14.85 -2.05 -8.95
C CYS A 130 14.57 -0.57 -8.66
N TYR A 131 14.30 0.23 -9.67
CA TYR A 131 14.00 1.66 -9.55
C TYR A 131 13.38 2.18 -10.84
N ASP A 132 12.52 3.19 -10.73
CA ASP A 132 11.90 3.82 -11.91
C ASP A 132 12.85 4.80 -12.61
N PHE A 133 13.64 5.54 -11.85
CA PHE A 133 14.52 6.58 -12.36
C PHE A 133 15.94 6.49 -11.82
N VAL A 134 16.89 6.86 -12.67
CA VAL A 134 18.26 7.16 -12.25
C VAL A 134 18.65 8.55 -12.76
N VAL A 135 19.23 9.34 -11.86
CA VAL A 135 19.78 10.66 -12.17
C VAL A 135 21.30 10.56 -12.22
N LYS A 136 21.89 11.05 -13.31
CA LYS A 136 23.34 11.09 -13.49
C LYS A 136 23.83 12.51 -13.78
N GLN A 137 25.04 12.82 -13.36
CA GLN A 137 25.77 14.02 -13.73
C GLN A 137 27.14 13.63 -14.25
N ASN A 138 27.43 13.93 -15.52
CA ASN A 138 28.68 13.54 -16.17
C ASN A 138 29.03 12.06 -15.92
N ASP A 139 28.08 11.16 -16.20
CA ASP A 139 28.12 9.69 -15.99
C ASP A 139 28.16 9.17 -14.55
N ASN A 140 28.36 10.04 -13.55
CA ASN A 140 28.25 9.64 -12.15
C ASN A 140 26.80 9.58 -11.71
N VAL A 141 26.41 8.51 -11.01
CA VAL A 141 25.06 8.38 -10.45
C VAL A 141 24.92 9.32 -9.25
N VAL A 142 23.95 10.22 -9.33
CA VAL A 142 23.61 11.19 -8.29
C VAL A 142 22.59 10.60 -7.34
N CYS A 143 21.54 9.96 -7.87
CA CYS A 143 20.53 9.28 -7.08
C CYS A 143 19.73 8.28 -7.91
N TYR A 144 19.11 7.34 -7.20
CA TYR A 144 18.05 6.49 -7.71
C TYR A 144 16.71 6.96 -7.13
N CYS A 145 15.63 6.79 -7.88
CA CYS A 145 14.31 7.21 -7.43
C CYS A 145 13.21 6.26 -7.91
N ASP A 146 12.28 5.95 -7.02
CA ASP A 146 11.10 5.13 -7.29
C ASP A 146 9.83 5.94 -7.04
N ALA A 147 8.88 5.91 -7.96
CA ALA A 147 7.62 6.63 -7.85
C ALA A 147 6.57 5.77 -7.14
N LYS A 148 5.89 6.36 -6.16
CA LYS A 148 4.78 5.74 -5.45
C LYS A 148 3.60 6.69 -5.42
N ALA A 149 2.64 6.46 -6.32
CA ALA A 149 1.43 7.26 -6.43
C ALA A 149 0.38 6.87 -5.38
N THR A 150 -0.35 7.85 -4.87
CA THR A 150 -1.46 7.64 -3.94
C THR A 150 -2.58 8.65 -4.16
N LYS A 151 -3.83 8.18 -4.02
CA LYS A 151 -5.04 9.03 -3.99
C LYS A 151 -5.34 9.61 -2.61
N ARG A 152 -4.60 9.21 -1.57
CA ARG A 152 -4.81 9.69 -0.21
C ARG A 152 -4.26 11.12 -0.09
N GLY A 153 -4.98 12.00 0.60
CA GLY A 153 -4.57 13.38 0.81
C GLY A 153 -3.26 13.50 1.60
N ILE A 154 -2.52 14.59 1.35
CA ILE A 154 -1.20 14.87 1.95
C ILE A 154 -1.22 15.01 3.48
N THR A 155 -2.38 15.25 4.08
CA THR A 155 -2.57 15.57 5.50
C THR A 155 -2.10 14.47 6.45
N ASN A 156 -1.85 13.25 5.95
CA ASN A 156 -1.26 12.12 6.68
C ASN A 156 -0.14 11.43 5.88
N ALA A 157 0.64 12.19 5.12
CA ALA A 157 1.69 11.69 4.22
C ALA A 157 2.58 10.59 4.84
N ASP A 158 3.02 10.81 6.07
CA ASP A 158 3.99 9.94 6.76
C ASP A 158 3.37 8.63 7.26
N SER A 159 2.03 8.57 7.40
CA SER A 159 1.32 7.37 7.85
C SER A 159 0.71 6.56 6.70
N ILE A 160 0.92 6.97 5.45
CA ILE A 160 0.43 6.22 4.29
C ILE A 160 1.50 5.20 3.92
N PRO A 161 1.25 3.89 4.14
CA PRO A 161 2.20 2.84 3.78
C PRO A 161 2.40 2.81 2.27
N PHE A 162 3.59 2.37 1.85
CA PHE A 162 3.91 2.09 0.47
C PHE A 162 4.60 0.74 0.40
N PHE A 163 4.36 0.02 -0.69
CA PHE A 163 4.97 -1.29 -0.91
C PHE A 163 6.32 -1.14 -1.59
N MET A 164 7.34 -1.83 -1.06
CA MET A 164 8.62 -2.01 -1.73
C MET A 164 8.74 -3.43 -2.25
N ARG A 165 9.08 -3.57 -3.54
CA ARG A 165 9.34 -4.87 -4.16
C ARG A 165 10.63 -5.47 -3.59
N ARG A 166 10.73 -6.80 -3.64
CA ARG A 166 11.92 -7.52 -3.19
C ARG A 166 13.19 -7.07 -3.94
N SER A 167 13.11 -6.89 -5.26
CA SER A 167 14.22 -6.39 -6.09
C SER A 167 14.71 -5.03 -5.62
N GLN A 168 13.80 -4.11 -5.30
CA GLN A 168 14.12 -2.77 -4.78
C GLN A 168 14.82 -2.88 -3.43
N TRP A 169 14.33 -3.76 -2.55
CA TRP A 169 14.93 -3.98 -1.24
C TRP A 169 16.33 -4.57 -1.32
N GLU A 170 16.53 -5.61 -2.13
CA GLU A 170 17.84 -6.22 -2.35
C GLU A 170 18.82 -5.21 -2.99
N PHE A 171 18.35 -4.40 -3.93
CA PHE A 171 19.16 -3.36 -4.55
C PHE A 171 19.63 -2.29 -3.57
N LEU A 172 18.76 -1.83 -2.65
CA LEU A 172 19.13 -0.86 -1.61
C LEU A 172 20.36 -1.29 -0.81
N GLN A 173 20.51 -2.59 -0.54
CA GLN A 173 21.63 -3.15 0.24
C GLN A 173 22.94 -3.13 -0.54
N THR A 174 22.89 -2.96 -1.86
CA THR A 174 24.07 -2.88 -2.73
C THR A 174 24.57 -1.45 -2.93
N LEU A 175 23.81 -0.46 -2.47
CA LEU A 175 24.12 0.95 -2.72
C LEU A 175 25.27 1.45 -1.82
N SER A 176 26.11 2.30 -2.42
CA SER A 176 27.05 3.10 -1.65
C SER A 176 26.31 4.05 -0.70
N PRO A 177 26.80 4.28 0.54
CA PRO A 177 26.20 5.25 1.47
C PRO A 177 26.03 6.66 0.88
N ASP A 178 26.90 7.01 -0.08
CA ASP A 178 26.94 8.31 -0.74
C ASP A 178 25.95 8.42 -1.92
N THR A 179 25.37 7.30 -2.37
CA THR A 179 24.38 7.29 -3.45
C THR A 179 22.98 7.12 -2.89
N PRO A 180 22.21 8.21 -2.74
CA PRO A 180 20.88 8.14 -2.15
C PRO A 180 19.88 7.42 -3.06
N TYR A 181 18.98 6.67 -2.43
CA TYR A 181 17.77 6.13 -3.02
C TYR A 181 16.55 6.86 -2.47
N TYR A 182 15.71 7.37 -3.35
CA TYR A 182 14.52 8.14 -2.98
C TYR A 182 13.23 7.42 -3.34
N ILE A 183 12.25 7.52 -2.46
CA ILE A 183 10.85 7.25 -2.81
C ILE A 183 10.17 8.60 -3.10
N ALA A 184 9.76 8.80 -4.34
CA ALA A 184 8.96 9.94 -4.76
C ALA A 184 7.47 9.63 -4.56
N ARG A 185 6.92 10.13 -3.45
CA ARG A 185 5.50 10.02 -3.11
C ARG A 185 4.69 11.04 -3.90
N VAL A 186 3.83 10.56 -4.80
CA VAL A 186 2.94 11.40 -5.61
C VAL A 186 1.55 11.41 -4.98
N PHE A 187 1.12 12.57 -4.50
CA PHE A 187 -0.22 12.79 -3.97
C PHE A 187 -1.08 13.36 -5.10
N MET A 188 -1.88 12.50 -5.71
CA MET A 188 -2.73 12.85 -6.85
C MET A 188 -3.93 13.70 -6.39
N GLY A 189 -4.12 14.87 -6.99
CA GLY A 189 -5.14 15.84 -6.56
C GLY A 189 -5.34 16.97 -7.57
N SER A 190 -5.92 18.10 -7.12
CA SER A 190 -6.06 19.29 -7.98
C SER A 190 -4.72 19.96 -8.30
N ASP A 191 -3.80 19.91 -7.34
CA ASP A 191 -2.40 20.26 -7.52
C ASP A 191 -1.58 19.04 -7.13
N ASP A 192 -1.00 18.34 -8.11
CA ASP A 192 -0.19 17.15 -7.84
C ASP A 192 1.05 17.53 -7.02
N ILE A 193 1.22 16.91 -5.85
CA ILE A 193 2.35 17.17 -4.97
C ILE A 193 3.28 15.97 -4.95
N VAL A 194 4.58 16.22 -5.15
CA VAL A 194 5.63 15.19 -5.02
C VAL A 194 6.46 15.46 -3.76
N LYS A 195 6.56 14.46 -2.87
CA LYS A 195 7.51 14.46 -1.75
C LYS A 195 8.56 13.38 -1.96
N PHE A 196 9.83 13.75 -1.83
CA PHE A 196 10.95 12.80 -1.90
C PHE A 196 11.35 12.37 -0.49
N ILE A 197 11.36 11.06 -0.25
CA ILE A 197 11.79 10.45 1.00
C ILE A 197 13.10 9.72 0.73
N ARG A 198 14.18 10.10 1.42
CA ARG A 198 15.44 9.35 1.35
C ARG A 198 15.29 8.06 2.14
N ILE A 199 15.58 6.93 1.51
CA ILE A 199 15.71 5.65 2.19
C ILE A 199 17.19 5.43 2.49
N SER A 200 17.50 5.11 3.74
CA SER A 200 18.84 4.77 4.18
C SER A 200 18.75 3.59 5.13
N GLU A 201 19.51 2.52 4.84
CA GLU A 201 19.58 1.33 5.71
C GLU A 201 20.37 1.61 7.01
N HIS A 202 21.10 2.72 7.08
CA HIS A 202 21.81 3.15 8.28
C HIS A 202 20.84 3.74 9.32
N VAL A 203 20.21 2.84 10.08
CA VAL A 203 19.77 3.15 11.44
C VAL A 203 21.02 3.60 12.19
N LYS A 204 21.11 4.88 12.54
CA LYS A 204 22.06 5.33 13.55
C LYS A 204 21.69 4.58 14.84
N ASN A 205 22.51 3.60 15.21
CA ASN A 205 22.58 3.13 16.59
C ASN A 205 23.08 4.27 17.48
#